data_AF-A0A7V1LZX9-F1
#
_entry.id   AF-A0A7V1LZX9-F1
#
_cell.length_a   1.000
_cell.length_b   1.000
_cell.length_c   1.000
_cell.angle_alpha   90.00
_cell.angle_beta   90.00
_cell.angle_gamma   90.00
#
_symmetry.space_group_name_H-M   'P 1'
#
loop_
_entity.id
_entity.type
_entity.pdbx_description
1 polymer ?
#
loop_
_entity_poly.entity_id
_entity_poly.type
_entity_poly.pdbx_seq_one_letter_code
_entity_poly.pdbx_strand_id
1 'polypeptide(L)'
;MGPDQAAIPDLPSPPFVEHVVFESPAMLVAVLGVACVVAVVIAVRSRRRLWGMLVAGALLVVAGGVLISADRVTTDREQVIARTALLVDALAAVDTRTLEAMMIDNARLGPGPDAGGYARSIPELDSKADIITTVQRRLGNSNLIGSHRILETRAGLDGPNVARSLVRVRITGPDDAYLNHSWWGIDWRRRDGQWKVAGIEALWIQGG
;
A
#
# COMPACT_ATOMS: atom_id res chain seq x y z
N MET A 1 -10.47 -21.97 0.18
CA MET A 1 -9.64 -21.39 -0.89
C MET A 1 -9.89 -19.88 -0.90
N GLY A 2 -8.89 -19.05 -1.21
CA GLY A 2 -9.14 -17.62 -1.44
C GLY A 2 -9.94 -17.40 -2.72
N PRO A 3 -10.40 -16.17 -3.02
CA PRO A 3 -10.95 -15.88 -4.34
C PRO A 3 -9.90 -16.19 -5.41
N ASP A 4 -10.36 -16.52 -6.61
CA ASP A 4 -9.50 -16.54 -7.78
C ASP A 4 -8.80 -15.16 -7.87
N GLN A 5 -7.49 -15.15 -8.05
CA GLN A 5 -6.75 -13.88 -8.16
C GLN A 5 -7.23 -13.07 -9.35
N ALA A 6 -7.79 -13.72 -10.38
CA ALA A 6 -8.38 -13.07 -11.54
C ALA A 6 -9.65 -12.26 -11.21
N ALA A 7 -10.27 -12.47 -10.04
CA ALA A 7 -11.45 -11.73 -9.59
C ALA A 7 -11.10 -10.42 -8.84
N ILE A 8 -9.82 -10.20 -8.55
CA ILE A 8 -9.37 -8.96 -7.92
C ILE A 8 -8.90 -8.00 -9.03
N PRO A 9 -9.43 -6.76 -9.10
CA PRO A 9 -9.03 -5.81 -10.13
C PRO A 9 -7.52 -5.58 -10.13
N ASP A 10 -6.91 -5.54 -11.31
CA ASP A 10 -5.51 -5.17 -11.44
C ASP A 10 -5.30 -3.69 -11.11
N LEU A 11 -4.20 -3.41 -10.40
CA LEU A 11 -3.75 -2.04 -10.15
C LEU A 11 -2.80 -1.60 -11.26
N PRO A 12 -2.75 -0.30 -11.60
CA PRO A 12 -1.74 0.20 -12.53
C PRO A 12 -0.34 -0.16 -12.03
N SER A 13 0.48 -0.68 -12.93
CA SER A 13 1.88 -1.01 -12.61
C SER A 13 2.65 0.27 -12.30
N PRO A 14 3.55 0.26 -11.30
CA PRO A 14 4.39 1.41 -11.01
C PRO A 14 5.26 1.77 -12.23
N PRO A 15 5.57 3.05 -12.46
CA PRO A 15 6.53 3.44 -13.49
C PRO A 15 7.86 2.70 -13.29
N PHE A 16 8.39 2.08 -14.34
CA PHE A 16 9.57 1.21 -14.25
C PHE A 16 10.77 1.89 -13.57
N VAL A 17 11.02 3.17 -13.88
CA VAL A 17 12.12 3.94 -13.30
C VAL A 17 11.92 4.16 -11.80
N GLU A 18 10.70 4.46 -11.36
CA GLU A 18 10.39 4.65 -9.94
C GLU A 18 10.57 3.34 -9.17
N HIS A 19 10.09 2.24 -9.75
CA HIS A 19 10.23 0.91 -9.16
C HIS A 19 11.71 0.47 -9.03
N VAL A 20 12.53 0.70 -10.05
CA VAL A 20 13.94 0.29 -10.05
C VAL A 20 14.81 1.18 -9.15
N VAL A 21 14.55 2.49 -9.13
CA VAL A 21 15.39 3.44 -8.39
C VAL A 21 15.01 3.51 -6.91
N PHE A 22 13.71 3.53 -6.60
CA PHE A 22 13.22 3.79 -5.24
C PHE A 22 12.67 2.56 -4.55
N GLU A 23 11.90 1.71 -5.25
CA GLU A 23 11.30 0.52 -4.61
C GLU A 23 12.27 -0.68 -4.51
N SER A 24 13.28 -0.76 -5.38
CA SER A 24 14.25 -1.86 -5.41
C SER A 24 15.72 -1.40 -5.54
N PRO A 25 16.20 -0.53 -4.63
CA PRO A 25 17.53 0.08 -4.72
C PRO A 25 18.66 -0.96 -4.71
N ALA A 26 18.40 -2.16 -4.16
CA ALA A 26 19.36 -3.27 -4.12
C ALA A 26 19.84 -3.68 -5.52
N MET A 27 18.97 -3.66 -6.54
CA MET A 27 19.37 -4.04 -7.91
C MET A 27 20.31 -2.99 -8.51
N LEU A 28 19.98 -1.70 -8.35
CA LEU A 28 20.82 -0.60 -8.84
C LEU A 28 22.18 -0.58 -8.11
N VAL A 29 22.17 -0.77 -6.80
CA VAL A 29 23.39 -0.87 -5.98
C VAL A 29 24.25 -2.06 -6.38
N ALA A 30 23.63 -3.21 -6.69
CA ALA A 30 24.35 -4.39 -7.18
C ALA A 30 25.01 -4.11 -8.54
N VAL A 31 24.30 -3.48 -9.47
CA VAL A 31 24.86 -3.08 -10.78
C VAL A 31 26.01 -2.10 -10.62
N LEU A 32 25.86 -1.09 -9.76
CA LEU A 32 26.92 -0.11 -9.46
C LEU A 32 28.12 -0.79 -8.77
N GLY A 33 27.87 -1.76 -7.89
CA GLY A 33 28.90 -2.57 -7.24
C GLY A 33 29.71 -3.39 -8.24
N VAL A 34 29.04 -4.07 -9.17
CA VAL A 34 29.71 -4.81 -10.26
C VAL A 34 30.52 -3.87 -11.14
N ALA A 35 29.96 -2.72 -11.54
CA ALA A 35 30.67 -1.72 -12.32
C ALA A 35 31.90 -1.18 -11.59
N CYS A 36 31.81 -0.98 -10.27
CA CYS A 36 32.93 -0.57 -9.42
C CYS A 36 34.04 -1.63 -9.42
N VAL A 37 33.71 -2.91 -9.24
CA VAL A 37 34.67 -4.02 -9.31
C VAL A 37 35.36 -4.07 -10.67
N VAL A 38 34.60 -3.97 -11.77
CA VAL A 38 35.15 -3.95 -13.13
C VAL A 38 36.11 -2.77 -13.33
N ALA A 39 35.74 -1.57 -12.87
CA ALA A 39 36.59 -0.39 -12.94
C ALA A 39 37.92 -0.60 -12.19
N VAL A 40 37.89 -1.20 -11.00
CA VAL A 40 39.10 -1.55 -10.23
C VAL A 40 39.97 -2.56 -10.97
N VAL A 41 39.38 -3.62 -11.54
CA VAL A 41 40.14 -4.64 -12.29
C VAL A 41 40.83 -4.04 -13.51
N ILE A 42 40.14 -3.17 -14.26
CA ILE A 42 40.73 -2.45 -15.39
C ILE A 42 41.83 -1.50 -14.92
N ALA A 43 41.63 -0.79 -13.79
CA ALA A 43 42.61 0.13 -13.21
C ALA A 43 43.92 -0.59 -12.85
N VAL A 44 43.83 -1.78 -12.28
CA VAL A 44 44.99 -2.60 -11.87
C VAL A 44 45.76 -3.12 -13.08
N ARG A 45 45.09 -3.41 -14.20
CA ARG A 45 45.73 -3.92 -15.44
C ARG A 45 46.23 -2.82 -16.38
N SER A 46 45.81 -1.58 -16.19
CA SER A 46 46.13 -0.45 -17.07
C SER A 46 47.28 0.40 -16.52
N ARG A 47 48.05 1.04 -17.41
CA ARG A 47 48.99 2.10 -17.01
C ARG A 47 48.29 3.33 -16.42
N ARG A 48 46.96 3.46 -16.54
CA ARG A 48 46.12 4.57 -16.05
C ARG A 48 45.42 4.26 -14.72
N ARG A 49 46.15 3.72 -13.73
CA ARG A 49 45.59 3.29 -12.43
C ARG A 49 44.79 4.38 -11.71
N LEU A 50 45.29 5.62 -11.70
CA LEU A 50 44.63 6.75 -11.04
C LEU A 50 43.20 6.98 -11.57
N TRP A 51 43.02 6.97 -12.89
CA TRP A 51 41.71 7.18 -13.51
C TRP A 51 40.71 6.10 -13.15
N GLY A 52 41.11 4.84 -13.15
CA GLY A 52 40.21 3.75 -12.79
C GLY A 52 39.82 3.76 -11.31
N MET A 53 40.73 4.16 -10.42
CA MET A 53 40.42 4.36 -9.00
C MET A 53 39.46 5.53 -8.77
N LEU A 54 39.60 6.64 -9.52
CA LEU A 54 38.65 7.76 -9.46
C LEU A 54 37.26 7.35 -9.93
N VAL A 55 37.14 6.58 -11.02
CA VAL A 55 35.85 6.07 -11.50
C VAL A 55 35.22 5.12 -10.49
N ALA A 56 35.99 4.19 -9.92
CA ALA A 56 35.50 3.29 -8.87
C ALA A 56 35.01 4.07 -7.63
N GLY A 57 35.79 5.07 -7.20
CA GLY A 57 35.40 5.96 -6.10
C GLY A 57 34.11 6.73 -6.40
N ALA A 58 33.97 7.28 -7.61
CA ALA A 58 32.75 7.97 -8.03
C ALA A 58 31.53 7.04 -8.05
N LEU A 59 31.67 5.81 -8.59
CA LEU A 59 30.60 4.81 -8.59
C LEU A 59 30.17 4.43 -7.17
N LEU A 60 31.12 4.29 -6.25
CA LEU A 60 30.84 3.97 -4.85
C LEU A 60 30.12 5.12 -4.14
N VAL A 61 30.51 6.37 -4.41
CA VAL A 61 29.79 7.56 -3.91
C VAL A 61 28.36 7.62 -4.46
N VAL A 62 28.15 7.35 -5.75
CA VAL A 62 26.81 7.31 -6.36
C VAL A 62 25.98 6.19 -5.75
N ALA A 63 26.52 4.99 -5.56
CA ALA A 63 25.82 3.86 -4.93
C ALA A 63 25.41 4.19 -3.49
N GLY A 64 26.31 4.80 -2.71
CA GLY A 64 26.00 5.28 -1.37
C GLY A 64 24.91 6.36 -1.39
N GLY A 65 24.97 7.29 -2.33
CA GLY A 65 23.97 8.34 -2.53
C GLY A 65 22.58 7.78 -2.85
N VAL A 66 22.50 6.75 -3.70
CA VAL A 66 21.24 6.04 -4.01
C VAL A 66 20.65 5.38 -2.78
N LEU A 67 21.46 4.65 -1.99
CA LEU A 67 20.98 4.01 -0.76
C LEU A 67 20.41 5.02 0.24
N ILE A 68 21.13 6.12 0.48
CA ILE A 68 20.68 7.17 1.40
C ILE A 68 19.41 7.86 0.88
N SER A 69 19.31 8.07 -0.43
CA SER A 69 18.15 8.72 -1.04
C SER A 69 16.91 7.81 -0.99
N ALA A 70 17.07 6.52 -1.28
CA ALA A 70 15.98 5.55 -1.23
C ALA A 70 15.41 5.41 0.18
N ASP A 71 16.24 5.45 1.23
CA ASP A 71 15.80 5.36 2.62
C ASP A 71 15.03 6.60 3.10
N ARG A 72 15.23 7.76 2.45
CA ARG A 72 14.61 9.03 2.86
C ARG A 72 13.40 9.45 2.04
N VAL A 73 13.22 8.89 0.85
CA VAL A 73 12.13 9.27 -0.05
C VAL A 73 10.98 8.28 0.15
N THR A 74 9.97 8.70 0.92
CA THR A 74 8.71 7.95 0.98
C THR A 74 7.90 8.23 -0.28
N THR A 75 7.71 7.19 -1.09
CA THR A 75 6.92 7.32 -2.32
C THR A 75 5.44 7.54 -2.00
N ASP A 76 4.69 8.13 -2.94
CA ASP A 76 3.24 8.29 -2.76
C ASP A 76 2.54 6.92 -2.61
N ARG A 77 3.06 5.88 -3.27
CA ARG A 77 2.58 4.50 -3.12
C ARG A 77 2.78 3.97 -1.70
N GLU A 78 3.96 4.16 -1.12
CA GLU A 78 4.24 3.76 0.27
C GLU A 78 3.36 4.51 1.26
N GLN A 79 3.14 5.81 1.03
CA GLN A 79 2.22 6.59 1.86
C GLN A 79 0.79 6.03 1.81
N VAL A 80 0.30 5.63 0.62
CA VAL A 80 -1.02 5.02 0.46
C VAL A 80 -1.10 3.66 1.17
N ILE A 81 -0.06 2.83 1.09
CA ILE A 81 0.02 1.54 1.82
C ILE A 81 -0.04 1.78 3.33
N ALA A 82 0.76 2.72 3.84
CA ALA A 82 0.77 3.06 5.26
C ALA A 82 -0.57 3.63 5.73
N ARG A 83 -1.20 4.50 4.93
CA ARG A 83 -2.54 5.04 5.19
C ARG A 83 -3.62 3.95 5.15
N THR A 84 -3.48 2.96 4.28
CA THR A 84 -4.38 1.80 4.23
C THR A 84 -4.30 0.99 5.52
N ALA A 85 -3.09 0.74 6.03
CA ALA A 85 -2.93 0.05 7.30
C ALA A 85 -3.58 0.83 8.46
N LEU A 86 -3.31 2.14 8.54
CA LEU A 86 -3.89 3.01 9.55
C LEU A 86 -5.42 3.07 9.48
N LEU A 87 -6.01 3.00 8.28
CA LEU A 87 -7.46 2.93 8.09
C LEU A 87 -8.03 1.64 8.70
N VAL A 88 -7.41 0.50 8.41
CA VAL A 88 -7.83 -0.80 8.93
C VAL A 88 -7.72 -0.84 10.46
N ASP A 89 -6.62 -0.32 11.01
CA ASP A 89 -6.42 -0.22 12.46
C ASP A 89 -7.49 0.68 13.11
N ALA A 90 -7.77 1.84 12.53
CA ALA A 90 -8.81 2.76 13.01
C ALA A 90 -10.21 2.15 12.94
N LEU A 91 -10.53 1.39 11.89
CA LEU A 91 -11.80 0.66 11.76
C LEU A 91 -11.93 -0.44 12.83
N ALA A 92 -10.88 -1.23 13.05
CA ALA A 92 -10.87 -2.29 14.04
C ALA A 92 -10.99 -1.75 15.47
N ALA A 93 -10.37 -0.60 15.75
CA ALA A 93 -10.46 0.09 17.04
C ALA A 93 -11.71 0.97 17.20
N VAL A 94 -12.53 1.12 16.16
CA VAL A 94 -13.68 2.04 16.12
C VAL A 94 -13.27 3.49 16.46
N ASP A 95 -12.07 3.90 16.03
CA ASP A 95 -11.54 5.25 16.24
C ASP A 95 -12.15 6.25 15.24
N THR A 96 -13.36 6.70 15.56
CA THR A 96 -14.14 7.63 14.75
C THR A 96 -13.40 8.93 14.46
N ARG A 97 -12.59 9.44 15.39
CA ARG A 97 -11.81 10.68 15.20
C ARG A 97 -10.75 10.50 14.11
N THR A 98 -10.05 9.38 14.12
CA THR A 98 -9.07 9.07 13.07
C THR A 98 -9.75 8.86 11.73
N LEU A 99 -10.88 8.14 11.69
CA LEU A 99 -11.68 7.95 10.47
C LEU A 99 -12.17 9.29 9.88
N GLU A 100 -12.67 10.20 10.71
CA GLU A 100 -13.10 11.55 10.30
C GLU A 100 -11.99 12.34 9.60
N ALA A 101 -10.76 12.25 10.11
CA ALA A 101 -9.60 12.94 9.55
C ALA A 101 -9.14 12.33 8.22
N MET A 102 -9.29 11.01 8.06
CA MET A 102 -8.83 10.26 6.89
C MET A 102 -9.79 10.30 5.71
N MET A 103 -11.07 10.59 5.91
CA MET A 103 -12.09 10.50 4.86
C MET A 103 -12.48 11.88 4.33
N ILE A 104 -12.74 11.98 3.03
CA ILE A 104 -13.40 13.17 2.45
C ILE A 104 -14.90 13.15 2.79
N ASP A 105 -15.57 14.30 2.74
CA ASP A 105 -16.98 14.40 3.18
C ASP A 105 -17.94 13.51 2.36
N ASN A 106 -17.68 13.39 1.05
CA ASN A 106 -18.44 12.55 0.13
C ASN A 106 -17.79 11.17 -0.10
N ALA A 107 -17.14 10.62 0.93
CA ALA A 107 -16.63 9.26 0.88
C ALA A 107 -17.80 8.26 0.77
N ARG A 108 -17.65 7.26 -0.10
CA ARG A 108 -18.65 6.21 -0.34
C ARG A 108 -18.20 4.85 0.18
N LEU A 109 -19.14 4.01 0.59
CA LEU A 109 -18.96 2.60 0.90
C LEU A 109 -19.97 1.80 0.08
N GLY A 110 -19.56 0.67 -0.49
CA GLY A 110 -20.49 -0.23 -1.16
C GLY A 110 -19.84 -1.51 -1.67
N PRO A 111 -20.60 -2.35 -2.38
CA PRO A 111 -20.02 -3.45 -3.14
C PRO A 111 -19.20 -2.92 -4.33
N GLY A 112 -18.08 -3.55 -4.63
CA GLY A 112 -17.37 -3.32 -5.89
C GLY A 112 -18.18 -3.80 -7.11
N PRO A 113 -17.87 -3.33 -8.33
CA PRO A 113 -18.62 -3.69 -9.53
C PRO A 113 -18.63 -5.20 -9.80
N ASP A 114 -17.51 -5.86 -9.51
CA ASP A 114 -17.33 -7.30 -9.68
C ASP A 114 -17.50 -8.09 -8.36
N ALA A 115 -18.14 -7.49 -7.35
CA ALA A 115 -18.31 -8.09 -6.04
C ALA A 115 -19.04 -9.44 -6.13
N GLY A 116 -18.48 -10.46 -5.46
CA GLY A 116 -19.07 -11.80 -5.35
C GLY A 116 -19.57 -12.13 -3.95
N GLY A 117 -20.59 -12.99 -3.84
CA GLY A 117 -21.06 -13.54 -2.57
C GLY A 117 -21.51 -12.46 -1.57
N TYR A 118 -21.04 -12.56 -0.33
CA TYR A 118 -21.37 -11.62 0.75
C TYR A 118 -20.88 -10.19 0.55
N ALA A 119 -19.95 -9.95 -0.37
CA ALA A 119 -19.56 -8.58 -0.69
C ALA A 119 -20.74 -7.75 -1.23
N ARG A 120 -21.71 -8.40 -1.91
CA ARG A 120 -22.93 -7.75 -2.43
C ARG A 120 -23.94 -7.36 -1.35
N SER A 121 -23.84 -7.89 -0.14
CA SER A 121 -24.74 -7.55 0.96
C SER A 121 -24.23 -6.39 1.81
N ILE A 122 -23.06 -5.84 1.47
CA ILE A 122 -22.54 -4.63 2.10
C ILE A 122 -23.45 -3.45 1.71
N PRO A 123 -23.96 -2.67 2.68
CA PRO A 123 -24.82 -1.55 2.40
C PRO A 123 -24.06 -0.46 1.62
N GLU A 124 -24.77 0.17 0.69
CA GLU A 124 -24.31 1.36 0.01
C GLU A 124 -24.53 2.58 0.92
N LEU A 125 -23.46 3.32 1.20
CA LEU A 125 -23.46 4.55 1.99
C LEU A 125 -22.72 5.63 1.22
N ASP A 126 -23.36 6.79 1.02
CA ASP A 126 -22.84 7.85 0.14
C ASP A 126 -22.22 9.03 0.89
N SER A 127 -22.05 8.91 2.21
CA SER A 127 -21.43 9.96 3.02
C SER A 127 -20.50 9.43 4.10
N LYS A 128 -19.48 10.24 4.42
CA LYS A 128 -18.56 9.97 5.55
C LYS A 128 -19.31 9.78 6.87
N ALA A 129 -20.29 10.64 7.14
CA ALA A 129 -21.05 10.60 8.39
C ALA A 129 -21.84 9.29 8.53
N ASP A 130 -22.43 8.80 7.45
CA ASP A 130 -23.19 7.53 7.45
C ASP A 130 -22.26 6.33 7.63
N ILE A 131 -21.09 6.34 7.00
CA ILE A 131 -20.07 5.28 7.17
C ILE A 131 -19.64 5.22 8.64
N ILE A 132 -19.23 6.35 9.22
CA ILE A 132 -18.75 6.41 10.61
C ILE A 132 -19.85 6.01 11.60
N THR A 133 -21.08 6.50 11.40
CA THR A 133 -22.24 6.11 12.21
C THR A 133 -22.51 4.61 12.11
N THR A 134 -22.38 4.02 10.92
CA THR A 134 -22.58 2.58 10.71
C THR A 134 -21.49 1.76 11.38
N VAL A 135 -20.24 2.18 11.27
CA VAL A 135 -19.09 1.58 11.97
C VAL A 135 -19.32 1.61 13.48
N GLN A 136 -19.67 2.76 14.04
CA GLN A 136 -19.92 2.90 15.48
C GLN A 136 -21.10 2.04 15.95
N ARG A 137 -22.20 2.01 15.19
CA ARG A 137 -23.39 1.22 15.54
C ARG A 137 -23.13 -0.28 15.46
N ARG A 138 -22.44 -0.74 14.41
CA ARG A 138 -22.23 -2.17 14.15
C ARG A 138 -21.06 -2.75 14.92
N LEU A 139 -19.99 -1.99 15.14
CA LEU A 139 -18.77 -2.46 15.79
C LEU A 139 -18.63 -1.94 17.22
N GLY A 140 -19.07 -0.71 17.52
CA GLY A 140 -18.80 -0.05 18.80
C GLY A 140 -19.47 -0.68 20.03
N ASN A 141 -20.60 -1.36 19.86
CA ASN A 141 -21.32 -2.03 20.95
C ASN A 141 -21.07 -3.54 20.99
N SER A 142 -20.22 -4.03 20.10
CA SER A 142 -20.12 -5.44 19.80
C SER A 142 -18.66 -5.83 19.94
N ASN A 143 -18.33 -6.70 20.90
CA ASN A 143 -17.03 -7.37 20.91
C ASN A 143 -16.97 -8.38 19.74
N LEU A 144 -17.22 -7.95 18.51
CA LEU A 144 -17.17 -8.81 17.33
C LEU A 144 -15.74 -8.96 16.82
N ILE A 145 -14.90 -7.95 17.03
CA ILE A 145 -13.50 -7.97 16.59
C ILE A 145 -12.63 -8.22 17.82
N GLY A 146 -12.06 -9.42 17.91
CA GLY A 146 -11.01 -9.74 18.89
C GLY A 146 -9.64 -9.28 18.39
N SER A 147 -9.30 -9.63 17.15
CA SER A 147 -8.09 -9.16 16.49
C SER A 147 -8.26 -9.07 14.98
N HIS A 148 -7.42 -8.26 14.33
CA HIS A 148 -7.30 -8.20 12.88
C HIS A 148 -5.85 -8.36 12.44
N ARG A 149 -5.68 -8.81 11.20
CA ARG A 149 -4.37 -8.89 10.55
C ARG A 149 -4.49 -8.53 9.08
N ILE A 150 -3.66 -7.59 8.65
CA ILE A 150 -3.44 -7.31 7.24
C ILE A 150 -2.56 -8.42 6.68
N LEU A 151 -3.09 -9.18 5.73
CA LEU A 151 -2.36 -10.27 5.08
C LEU A 151 -1.59 -9.76 3.87
N GLU A 152 -2.16 -8.78 3.17
CA GLU A 152 -1.62 -8.24 1.93
C GLU A 152 -2.17 -6.84 1.69
N THR A 153 -1.30 -5.93 1.24
CA THR A 153 -1.69 -4.60 0.75
C THR A 153 -0.99 -4.34 -0.56
N ARG A 154 -1.75 -3.89 -1.55
CA ARG A 154 -1.23 -3.41 -2.84
C ARG A 154 -1.73 -1.99 -3.04
N ALA A 155 -0.92 -1.12 -3.62
CA ALA A 155 -1.33 0.23 -4.00
C ALA A 155 -0.82 0.56 -5.40
N GLY A 156 -1.59 1.37 -6.13
CA GLY A 156 -1.26 1.91 -7.43
C GLY A 156 -1.71 3.37 -7.51
N LEU A 157 -1.02 4.17 -8.33
CA LEU A 157 -1.36 5.56 -8.59
C LEU A 157 -2.10 5.64 -9.93
N ASP A 158 -3.35 6.09 -9.92
CA ASP A 158 -4.15 6.32 -11.13
C ASP A 158 -3.92 7.73 -11.71
N GLY A 159 -3.24 8.60 -10.95
CA GLY A 159 -2.83 9.93 -11.38
C GLY A 159 -2.17 10.72 -10.22
N PRO A 160 -1.78 12.00 -10.45
CA PRO A 160 -1.04 12.78 -9.45
C PRO A 160 -1.78 13.00 -8.12
N ASN A 161 -3.11 12.93 -8.13
CA ASN A 161 -3.97 13.16 -6.97
C ASN A 161 -4.98 12.04 -6.74
N VAL A 162 -4.82 10.90 -7.40
CA VAL A 162 -5.73 9.75 -7.32
C VAL A 162 -4.91 8.48 -7.20
N ALA A 163 -5.25 7.66 -6.22
CA ALA A 163 -4.61 6.38 -6.01
C ALA A 163 -5.67 5.34 -5.62
N ARG A 164 -5.34 4.07 -5.81
CA ARG A 164 -6.16 2.95 -5.35
C ARG A 164 -5.29 1.98 -4.56
N SER A 165 -5.84 1.44 -3.49
CA SER A 165 -5.24 0.32 -2.78
C SER A 165 -6.21 -0.85 -2.69
N LEU A 166 -5.63 -2.05 -2.65
CA LEU A 166 -6.32 -3.29 -2.38
C LEU A 166 -5.76 -3.85 -1.10
N VAL A 167 -6.63 -4.22 -0.15
CA VAL A 167 -6.20 -4.78 1.13
C VAL A 167 -6.93 -6.08 1.41
N ARG A 168 -6.15 -7.09 1.81
CA ARG A 168 -6.65 -8.36 2.30
C ARG A 168 -6.55 -8.40 3.80
N VAL A 169 -7.68 -8.50 4.47
CA VAL A 169 -7.76 -8.50 5.94
C VAL A 169 -8.33 -9.83 6.43
N ARG A 170 -7.74 -10.34 7.52
CA ARG A 170 -8.29 -11.42 8.34
C ARG A 170 -8.79 -10.83 9.65
N ILE A 171 -10.01 -11.19 10.04
CA ILE A 171 -10.59 -10.83 11.32
C ILE A 171 -10.84 -12.09 12.13
N THR A 172 -10.52 -12.03 13.42
CA THR A 172 -10.77 -13.06 14.42
C THR A 172 -11.65 -12.49 15.51
N GLY A 173 -12.66 -13.24 15.98
CA GLY A 173 -13.51 -12.86 17.10
C GLY A 173 -12.80 -12.96 18.47
N PRO A 174 -13.47 -12.61 19.59
CA PRO A 174 -12.86 -12.60 20.92
C PRO A 174 -12.33 -13.95 21.41
N ASP A 175 -13.00 -15.04 21.05
CA ASP A 175 -12.66 -16.40 21.50
C ASP A 175 -11.81 -17.15 20.46
N ASP A 176 -10.99 -16.41 19.70
CA ASP A 176 -10.26 -16.91 18.52
C ASP A 176 -11.14 -17.58 17.46
N ALA A 177 -12.47 -17.35 17.52
CA ALA A 177 -13.40 -17.80 16.50
C ALA A 177 -13.05 -17.12 15.17
N TYR A 178 -12.66 -17.92 14.18
CA TYR A 178 -12.33 -17.41 12.86
C TYR A 178 -13.56 -16.79 12.23
N LEU A 179 -13.54 -15.46 12.05
CA LEU A 179 -14.68 -14.77 11.50
C LEU A 179 -14.69 -14.86 10.00
N ASN A 180 -13.70 -14.31 9.27
CA ASN A 180 -13.54 -14.48 7.81
C ASN A 180 -12.27 -13.80 7.26
N HIS A 181 -11.90 -14.12 6.02
CA HIS A 181 -11.04 -13.28 5.17
C HIS A 181 -11.89 -12.35 4.30
N SER A 182 -11.38 -11.16 4.01
CA SER A 182 -12.01 -10.25 3.07
C SER A 182 -10.99 -9.47 2.25
N TRP A 183 -11.40 -9.07 1.04
CA TRP A 183 -10.68 -8.18 0.15
C TRP A 183 -11.49 -6.91 -0.04
N TRP A 184 -10.81 -5.78 0.09
CA TRP A 184 -11.37 -4.45 -0.02
C TRP A 184 -10.57 -3.61 -1.00
N GLY A 185 -11.28 -2.87 -1.85
CA GLY A 185 -10.73 -1.78 -2.64
C GLY A 185 -10.91 -0.47 -1.90
N ILE A 186 -9.92 0.41 -1.94
CA ILE A 186 -9.99 1.73 -1.34
C ILE A 186 -9.50 2.73 -2.38
N ASP A 187 -10.38 3.65 -2.74
CA ASP A 187 -10.06 4.79 -3.60
C ASP A 187 -9.57 5.93 -2.72
N TRP A 188 -8.43 6.51 -3.09
CA TRP A 188 -7.77 7.62 -2.41
C TRP A 188 -7.75 8.85 -3.30
N ARG A 189 -7.95 10.02 -2.68
CA ARG A 189 -7.77 11.32 -3.32
C ARG A 189 -6.87 12.19 -2.48
N ARG A 190 -5.98 12.93 -3.13
CA ARG A 190 -5.13 13.90 -2.45
C ARG A 190 -5.91 15.18 -2.18
N ARG A 191 -5.95 15.62 -0.92
CA ARG A 191 -6.56 16.87 -0.46
C ARG A 191 -5.62 17.54 0.54
N ASP A 192 -5.32 18.81 0.31
CA ASP A 192 -4.41 19.60 1.16
C ASP A 192 -3.06 18.89 1.40
N GLY A 193 -2.54 18.25 0.35
CA GLY A 193 -1.29 17.48 0.39
C GLY A 193 -1.39 16.08 1.00
N GLN A 194 -2.52 15.69 1.58
CA GLN A 194 -2.72 14.40 2.25
C GLN A 194 -3.62 13.45 1.46
N TRP A 195 -3.32 12.15 1.51
CA TRP A 195 -4.19 11.11 0.97
C TRP A 195 -5.39 10.90 1.88
N LYS A 196 -6.59 11.06 1.31
CA LYS A 196 -7.85 10.82 1.99
C LYS A 196 -8.69 9.79 1.26
N VAL A 197 -9.40 8.97 2.03
CA VAL A 197 -10.31 7.95 1.52
C VAL A 197 -11.49 8.63 0.83
N ALA A 198 -11.71 8.29 -0.42
CA ALA A 198 -12.81 8.74 -1.26
C ALA A 198 -13.85 7.64 -1.51
N GLY A 199 -13.45 6.38 -1.45
CA GLY A 199 -14.33 5.24 -1.65
C GLY A 199 -13.78 3.98 -0.99
N ILE A 200 -14.67 3.13 -0.50
CA ILE A 200 -14.36 1.81 0.04
C ILE A 200 -15.30 0.82 -0.64
N GLU A 201 -14.73 -0.21 -1.25
CA GLU A 201 -15.47 -1.19 -2.02
C GLU A 201 -15.21 -2.59 -1.48
N ALA A 202 -16.27 -3.32 -1.16
CA ALA A 202 -16.19 -4.73 -0.81
C ALA A 202 -16.00 -5.54 -2.10
N LEU A 203 -14.84 -6.16 -2.27
CA LEU A 203 -14.55 -6.96 -3.46
C LEU A 203 -14.94 -8.42 -3.24
N TRP A 204 -14.56 -8.95 -2.08
CA TRP A 204 -14.84 -10.34 -1.74
C TRP A 204 -14.84 -10.54 -0.23
N ILE A 205 -15.78 -11.34 0.28
CA ILE A 205 -15.86 -11.70 1.69
C ILE A 205 -16.07 -13.21 1.77
N GLN A 206 -15.21 -13.89 2.52
CA GLN A 206 -15.32 -15.32 2.77
C GLN A 206 -16.63 -15.63 3.52
N GLY A 207 -17.19 -16.83 3.31
CA GLY A 207 -18.26 -17.34 4.16
C GLY A 207 -19.66 -17.40 3.53
N GLY A 208 -19.75 -17.53 2.21
CA GLY A 208 -20.97 -17.91 1.48
C GLY A 208 -20.80 -19.04 0.52
#